data_AF-A0A382FRV4-F1
#
_entry.id   AF-A0A382FRV4-F1
#
_cell.length_a   1.000
_cell.length_b   1.000
_cell.length_c   1.000
_cell.angle_alpha   90.00
_cell.angle_beta   90.00
_cell.angle_gamma   90.00
#
_symmetry.space_group_name_H-M   'P 1'
#
loop_
_entity.id
_entity.type
_entity.pdbx_description
1 polymer ?
#
loop_
_entity_poly.entity_id
_entity_poly.type
_entity_poly.pdbx_seq_one_letter_code
_entity_poly.pdbx_strand_id
1 'polypeptide(L)' 'MLSNRIQKVKPSATITISAKAMELRANGVDVISLSAGEPDFDTPEHIKKAAI' A
#
# COMPACT_ATOMS: atom_id res chain seq x y z
N MET A 1 14.30 -10.36 21.36
CA MET A 1 15.20 -10.76 20.26
C MET A 1 14.35 -11.36 19.14
N LEU A 2 14.50 -10.91 17.89
CA LEU A 2 13.70 -11.42 16.76
C LEU A 2 14.24 -12.78 16.27
N SER A 3 13.35 -13.61 15.70
CA SER A 3 13.69 -14.97 15.25
C SER A 3 14.67 -14.98 14.06
N ASN A 4 15.47 -16.04 13.89
CA ASN A 4 16.39 -16.15 12.75
C ASN A 4 15.69 -16.20 11.38
N ARG A 5 14.39 -16.53 11.35
CA ARG A 5 13.60 -16.60 10.12
C ARG A 5 13.32 -15.21 9.55
N ILE A 6 12.96 -14.24 10.40
CA ILE A 6 12.63 -12.88 9.93
C ILE A 6 13.88 -12.14 9.43
N GLN A 7 15.06 -12.45 9.98
CA GLN A 7 16.33 -11.86 9.54
C GLN A 7 16.72 -12.22 8.10
N LYS A 8 16.15 -13.30 7.54
CA LYS A 8 16.39 -13.74 6.16
C LYS A 8 15.41 -13.16 5.15
N VAL A 9 14.33 -12.51 5.61
CA VAL A 9 13.33 -11.91 4.73
C VAL A 9 13.91 -10.60 4.20
N LYS A 10 14.04 -10.51 2.87
CA LYS A 10 14.50 -9.28 2.23
C LYS A 10 13.45 -8.18 2.42
N PRO A 11 13.87 -6.93 2.69
CA PRO A 11 12.96 -5.80 2.67
C PRO A 11 12.21 -5.75 1.33
N SER A 12 10.90 -5.52 1.38
CA SER A 12 10.07 -5.45 0.17
C SER A 12 10.36 -4.16 -0.59
N ALA A 13 10.78 -4.27 -1.85
CA ALA A 13 10.98 -3.12 -2.74
C ALA A 13 9.69 -2.30 -2.92
N THR A 14 8.53 -2.96 -2.87
CA THR A 14 7.22 -2.33 -3.00
C THR A 14 6.94 -1.38 -1.83
N ILE A 15 7.35 -1.75 -0.60
CA ILE A 15 7.17 -0.90 0.58
C ILE A 15 7.99 0.39 0.46
N THR A 16 9.24 0.28 0.00
CA THR A 16 10.13 1.44 -0.16
C THR A 16 9.59 2.44 -1.17
N ILE A 17 9.08 1.96 -2.32
CA ILE A 17 8.52 2.83 -3.36
C ILE A 17 7.25 3.52 -2.86
N SER A 18 6.34 2.78 -2.21
CA SER A 18 5.12 3.35 -1.63
C SER A 18 5.41 4.40 -0.56
N ALA A 19 6.41 4.16 0.30
CA ALA A 19 6.84 5.13 1.30
C ALA A 19 7.38 6.42 0.66
N LYS A 20 8.19 6.31 -0.40
CA LYS A 20 8.71 7.49 -1.11
C LYS A 20 7.62 8.28 -1.82
N ALA A 21 6.66 7.60 -2.43
CA ALA A 21 5.49 8.23 -3.05
C ALA A 21 4.64 9.00 -2.03
N MET A 22 4.43 8.43 -0.83
CA MET A 22 3.72 9.12 0.26
C MET A 22 4.46 10.36 0.75
N GLU A 23 5.79 10.28 0.91
CA GLU A 23 6.63 11.43 1.30
C GLU A 23 6.56 12.57 0.26
N LEU A 24 6.66 12.23 -1.03
CA LEU A 24 6.57 13.21 -2.11
C LEU A 24 5.20 13.90 -2.14
N ARG A 25 4.10 13.14 -1.97
CA ARG A 25 2.75 13.71 -1.87
C ARG A 25 2.61 14.65 -0.66
N ALA A 26 3.17 14.27 0.49
CA ALA A 26 3.14 15.11 1.69
C ALA A 26 3.91 16.44 1.49
N ASN A 27 4.95 16.43 0.66
CA ASN A 27 5.71 17.63 0.28
C ASN A 27 5.06 18.45 -0.86
N GLY A 28 3.82 18.12 -1.25
CA GLY A 28 3.06 18.84 -2.27
C GLY A 28 3.45 18.50 -3.72
N VAL A 29 4.23 17.43 -3.93
CA VAL A 29 4.52 16.93 -5.28
C VAL A 29 3.31 16.17 -5.80
N ASP A 30 2.88 16.48 -7.02
CA ASP A 30 1.84 15.73 -7.70
C ASP A 30 2.38 14.35 -8.14
N VAL A 31 1.88 13.28 -7.51
CA VAL A 31 2.37 11.91 -7.70
C VAL A 31 1.23 11.02 -8.18
N ILE A 32 1.31 10.60 -9.43
CA ILE A 32 0.41 9.60 -10.04
C ILE A 32 0.93 8.20 -9.69
N SER A 33 0.19 7.48 -8.84
CA SER A 33 0.55 6.13 -8.41
C SER A 33 0.01 5.08 -9.37
N LEU A 34 0.85 4.62 -10.30
CA LEU A 34 0.53 3.54 -11.24
C LEU A 34 0.88 2.13 -10.70
N SER A 35 1.25 2.04 -9.42
CA SER A 35 1.65 0.79 -8.76
C SER A 35 0.55 0.14 -7.93
N ALA A 36 -0.67 0.69 -7.94
CA ALA A 36 -1.80 0.09 -7.24
C ALA A 36 -2.19 -1.23 -7.94
N GLY A 37 -2.19 -2.33 -7.20
CA GLY A 37 -2.61 -3.65 -7.69
C GLY A 37 -4.11 -3.93 -7.51
N GLU A 38 -4.86 -2.95 -6.99
CA GLU A 38 -6.27 -3.06 -6.67
C GLU A 38 -7.07 -2.03 -7.48
N PRO A 39 -8.32 -2.34 -7.85
CA PRO A 39 -9.18 -1.41 -8.57
C PRO A 39 -9.45 -0.14 -7.75
N ASP A 40 -9.66 0.98 -8.43
CA ASP A 40 -10.01 2.29 -7.85
C ASP A 40 -11.51 2.43 -7.52
N PHE A 41 -12.29 1.37 -7.72
CA PHE A 41 -13.70 1.33 -7.39
C PHE A 41 -13.91 1.02 -5.92
N ASP A 42 -14.84 1.75 -5.30
CA ASP A 42 -15.30 1.42 -3.96
C ASP A 42 -16.05 0.07 -3.97
N THR A 43 -16.12 -0.56 -2.80
CA THR A 43 -16.88 -1.80 -2.62
C THR A 43 -18.36 -1.55 -2.95
N PRO A 44 -19.03 -2.42 -3.76
CA PRO A 44 -20.44 -2.26 -4.08
C PRO A 44 -21.37 -2.15 -2.88
N GLU A 45 -22.41 -1.31 -2.98
CA GLU A 45 -23.35 -1.03 -1.88
C GLU A 45 -24.08 -2.27 -1.34
N HIS A 46 -24.38 -3.24 -2.20
CA HIS A 46 -25.02 -4.49 -1.76
C HIS A 46 -24.10 -5.35 -0.89
N ILE A 47 -22.78 -5.27 -1.11
CA ILE A 47 -21.77 -5.97 -0.31
C ILE A 47 -21.62 -5.27 1.05
N LYS A 48 -21.54 -3.93 1.06
CA LYS A 48 -21.48 -3.15 2.31
C LYS A 48 -22.68 -3.41 3.21
N LYS A 49 -23.89 -3.47 2.64
CA LYS A 49 -25.14 -3.75 3.38
C LYS A 49 -25.19 -5.16 3.98
N ALA A 50 -24.58 -6.15 3.33
CA ALA A 50 -24.53 -7.52 3.83
C ALA A 50 -23.44 -7.74 4.91
N ALA A 51 -22.53 -6.78 5.10
CA ALA A 51 -21.43 -6.85 6.07
C ALA A 51 -21.78 -6.26 7.46
N ILE A 52 -23.02 -5.78 7.64
CA ILE A 52 -23.57 -5.22 8.89
C ILE A 52 -24.41 -6.26 9.62
#